data_AF-A0AAD7BQ24-F1
#
_entry.id   AF-A0AAD7BQ24-F1
#
_cell.length_a   1.000
_cell.length_b   1.000
_cell.length_c   1.000
_cell.angle_alpha   90.00
_cell.angle_beta   90.00
_cell.angle_gamma   90.00
#
_symmetry.space_group_name_H-M   'P 1'
#
loop_
_entity.id
_entity.type
_entity.pdbx_description
1 polymer ?
#
loop_
_entity_poly.entity_id
_entity_poly.type
_entity_poly.pdbx_seq_one_letter_code
_entity_poly.pdbx_strand_id
1 'polypeptide(L)'
;MPAEQPHDPLPNVSATPSRYIARARHQSPAGLAALYDLASVWIHVPDTRELGAVGVFISHLRLEKVPSSDDQGRHLSLEFAHASLRGLASMDQRLDEPDYTEQVDSIVAAWPGIFAWAHYLSKRYIETRETELTGHPRMDALIHFFNNFVHSRKMGPRLVETPGCLELMTEIWVVAAVSQDIHDLSDSLRFLATQTMGMLLAQSASLGKTDVHDRLVQAAGGDAELIFQLLLRRVKQTTKRLSTDNDVYKLKWYFNIVTDFCRPAPHSLRRAFYDAGGMTTMTRAFVAIPGAIDKDRQSGAIDNLLTSCVNFFHLYLEGDNYLSVLHAMKAGFLHAVIECSPRILNLEQQITARAVDILHNLLPPYLVYRSVFEAVFPSLGELNESARLGHLKMHPVVAAAILPLLTFADKRGCALQYEEQVESLRVCGNYEECRLVDRTNSFKACKACQSVYYCSPECQRVDWKARHRKWCKFTIQPAPKASMGKKLHFPRENIQQLHIQVVAREQMSKAFNT
;
A
#
# COMPACT_ATOMS: atom_id res chain seq x y z
N MET A 1 0.47 -8.09 29.35
CA MET A 1 1.94 -8.10 29.38
C MET A 1 2.37 -9.53 29.68
N PRO A 2 3.10 -10.21 28.78
CA PRO A 2 3.72 -11.48 29.16
C PRO A 2 4.68 -11.22 30.32
N ALA A 3 4.76 -12.14 31.28
CA ALA A 3 5.68 -12.06 32.39
C ALA A 3 7.10 -11.81 31.84
N GLU A 4 7.72 -10.70 32.22
CA GLU A 4 9.12 -10.41 31.93
C GLU A 4 9.92 -11.64 32.40
N GLN A 5 10.55 -12.33 31.45
CA GLN A 5 11.53 -13.35 31.81
C GLN A 5 12.59 -12.66 32.68
N PRO A 6 13.06 -13.30 33.77
CA PRO A 6 14.09 -12.71 34.61
C PRO A 6 15.29 -12.39 33.73
N HIS A 7 15.54 -11.10 33.51
CA HIS A 7 16.73 -10.65 32.81
C HIS A 7 17.93 -11.14 33.62
N ASP A 8 18.79 -11.95 32.99
CA ASP A 8 20.11 -12.23 33.55
C ASP A 8 20.74 -10.88 33.97
N PRO A 9 21.37 -10.80 35.16
CA PRO A 9 21.94 -9.55 35.65
C PRO A 9 22.86 -9.00 34.56
N LEU A 10 22.55 -7.78 34.09
CA LEU A 10 23.30 -7.13 33.02
C LEU A 10 24.79 -7.25 33.32
N PRO A 11 25.62 -7.71 32.35
CA PRO A 11 27.05 -7.83 32.56
C PRO A 11 27.59 -6.49 33.06
N ASN A 12 28.50 -6.54 34.04
CA ASN A 12 29.04 -5.33 34.70
C ASN A 12 30.05 -4.60 33.79
N VAL A 13 29.62 -4.27 32.57
CA VAL A 13 30.36 -3.48 31.58
C VAL A 13 30.54 -2.06 32.10
N SER A 14 29.58 -1.53 32.86
CA SER A 14 29.66 -0.20 33.46
C SER A 14 30.81 -0.05 34.47
N ALA A 15 31.16 -1.09 35.24
CA ALA A 15 32.28 -0.99 36.17
C ALA A 15 33.66 -1.02 35.50
N THR A 16 33.80 -1.66 34.33
CA THR A 16 35.12 -1.84 33.67
C THR A 16 35.06 -1.77 32.14
N PRO A 17 34.55 -0.67 31.54
CA PRO A 17 34.28 -0.58 30.10
C PRO A 17 35.54 -0.78 29.24
N SER A 18 36.70 -0.29 29.71
CA SER A 18 38.00 -0.45 29.04
C SER A 18 38.44 -1.92 28.91
N ARG A 19 38.15 -2.75 29.94
CA ARG A 19 38.46 -4.18 29.93
C ARG A 19 37.62 -4.93 28.90
N TYR A 20 36.34 -4.60 28.77
CA TYR A 20 35.45 -5.20 27.77
C TYR A 20 35.88 -4.81 26.35
N ILE A 21 36.20 -3.53 26.11
CA ILE A 21 36.69 -3.05 24.82
C ILE A 21 38.00 -3.73 24.43
N ALA A 22 38.96 -3.84 25.35
CA ALA A 22 40.21 -4.55 25.09
C ALA A 22 39.96 -6.02 24.76
N ARG A 23 39.12 -6.71 25.54
CA ARG A 23 38.78 -8.12 25.33
C ARG A 23 38.05 -8.36 24.02
N ALA A 24 37.11 -7.48 23.66
CA ALA A 24 36.32 -7.55 22.43
C ALA A 24 37.15 -7.38 21.15
N ARG A 25 38.37 -6.80 21.22
CA ARG A 25 39.30 -6.72 20.08
C ARG A 25 39.98 -8.06 19.76
N HIS A 26 40.08 -8.98 20.73
CA HIS A 26 40.77 -10.24 20.55
C HIS A 26 39.83 -11.32 19.97
N GLN A 27 40.20 -11.91 18.84
CA GLN A 27 39.43 -13.00 18.19
C GLN A 27 39.57 -14.33 18.96
N SER A 28 38.90 -14.40 20.11
CA SER A 28 38.82 -15.57 20.98
C SER A 28 37.37 -15.79 21.43
N PRO A 29 36.97 -16.97 21.92
CA PRO A 29 35.63 -17.18 22.48
C PRO A 29 35.31 -16.18 23.62
N ALA A 30 36.32 -15.88 24.43
CA ALA A 30 36.26 -14.88 25.47
C ALA A 30 36.03 -13.45 24.92
N GLY A 31 36.64 -13.12 23.79
CA GLY A 31 36.45 -11.84 23.11
C GLY A 31 35.08 -11.73 22.46
N LEU A 32 34.55 -12.83 21.92
CA LEU A 32 33.22 -12.88 21.33
C LEU A 32 32.14 -12.62 22.39
N ALA A 33 32.23 -13.27 23.54
CA ALA A 33 31.33 -12.99 24.66
C ALA A 33 31.36 -11.51 25.07
N ALA A 34 32.56 -10.95 25.24
CA ALA A 34 32.72 -9.53 25.56
C ALA A 34 32.18 -8.59 24.46
N LEU A 35 32.23 -9.01 23.19
CA LEU A 35 31.70 -8.25 22.06
C LEU A 35 30.16 -8.25 22.06
N TYR A 36 29.51 -9.37 22.39
CA TYR A 36 28.06 -9.44 22.56
C TYR A 36 27.57 -8.62 23.76
N ASP A 37 28.30 -8.68 24.88
CA ASP A 37 28.02 -7.84 26.05
C ASP A 37 28.11 -6.35 25.66
N LEU A 38 29.19 -5.97 24.97
CA LEU A 38 29.39 -4.61 24.48
C LEU A 38 28.29 -4.17 23.51
N ALA A 39 27.93 -5.02 22.54
CA ALA A 39 26.87 -4.75 21.56
C ALA A 39 25.51 -4.43 22.21
N SER A 40 25.25 -5.00 23.39
CA SER A 40 23.98 -4.86 24.09
C SER A 40 23.89 -3.60 24.96
N VAL A 41 25.01 -3.00 25.37
CA VAL A 41 25.02 -1.94 26.40
C VAL A 41 25.75 -0.67 26.02
N TRP A 42 26.57 -0.66 24.96
CA TRP A 42 27.50 0.46 24.70
C TRP A 42 26.79 1.81 24.49
N ILE A 43 25.57 1.81 23.93
CA ILE A 43 24.79 3.05 23.75
C ILE A 43 24.29 3.65 25.08
N HIS A 44 24.21 2.84 26.13
CA HIS A 44 23.77 3.26 27.46
C HIS A 44 24.92 3.59 28.41
N VAL A 45 26.17 3.34 28.00
CA VAL A 45 27.37 3.58 28.80
C VAL A 45 28.26 4.58 28.05
N PRO A 46 28.11 5.90 28.32
CA PRO A 46 28.84 6.96 27.60
C PRO A 46 30.35 6.73 27.50
N ASP A 47 30.98 6.21 28.56
CA ASP A 47 32.41 5.88 28.59
C ASP A 47 32.81 4.91 27.48
N THR A 48 31.95 3.93 27.14
CA THR A 48 32.28 2.97 26.08
C THR A 48 32.34 3.62 24.70
N ARG A 49 31.56 4.69 24.48
CA ARG A 49 31.60 5.50 23.25
C ARG A 49 32.94 6.22 23.13
N GLU A 50 33.37 6.89 24.19
CA GLU A 50 34.65 7.62 24.24
C GLU A 50 35.86 6.68 24.14
N LEU A 51 35.73 5.48 24.70
CA LEU A 51 36.75 4.43 24.61
C LEU A 51 36.79 3.71 23.25
N GLY A 52 35.96 4.11 22.29
CA GLY A 52 36.02 3.64 20.91
C GLY A 52 35.32 2.32 20.63
N ALA A 53 34.17 2.05 21.28
CA ALA A 53 33.34 0.85 21.01
C ALA A 53 33.00 0.69 19.51
N VAL A 54 32.62 1.78 18.83
CA VAL A 54 32.35 1.77 17.38
C VAL A 54 33.57 1.32 16.57
N GLY A 55 34.76 1.76 16.97
CA GLY A 55 36.02 1.33 16.37
C GLY A 55 36.27 -0.17 16.53
N VAL A 56 35.84 -0.78 17.64
CA VAL A 56 35.90 -2.24 17.84
C VAL A 56 34.99 -2.96 16.85
N PHE A 57 33.73 -2.55 16.72
CA PHE A 57 32.80 -3.15 15.76
C PHE A 57 33.32 -3.04 14.31
N ILE A 58 33.76 -1.84 13.90
CA ILE A 58 34.36 -1.60 12.58
C ILE A 58 35.59 -2.48 12.35
N SER A 59 36.43 -2.70 13.37
CA SER A 59 37.64 -3.52 13.23
C SER A 59 37.36 -4.98 12.86
N HIS A 60 36.19 -5.51 13.22
CA HIS A 60 35.75 -6.86 12.85
C HIS A 60 35.01 -6.89 11.51
N LEU A 61 34.52 -5.74 11.05
CA LEU A 61 33.81 -5.56 9.78
C LEU A 61 34.69 -5.02 8.66
N ARG A 62 36.02 -5.18 8.76
CA ARG A 62 36.93 -4.75 7.70
C ARG A 62 36.81 -5.63 6.46
N LEU A 63 37.02 -5.03 5.29
CA LEU A 63 36.87 -5.69 3.99
C LEU A 63 37.82 -6.88 3.85
N GLU A 64 39.07 -6.74 4.31
CA GLU A 64 40.08 -7.81 4.25
C GLU A 64 39.75 -9.03 5.13
N LYS A 65 38.74 -8.94 6.00
CA LYS A 65 38.30 -10.05 6.85
C LYS A 65 37.13 -10.84 6.25
N VAL A 66 36.48 -10.33 5.20
CA VAL A 66 35.35 -11.01 4.54
C VAL A 66 35.86 -12.33 3.95
N PRO A 67 35.27 -13.49 4.28
CA PRO A 67 35.71 -14.77 3.74
C PRO A 67 35.54 -14.82 2.22
N SER A 68 36.47 -15.50 1.53
CA SER A 68 36.23 -15.94 0.15
C SER A 68 35.16 -17.05 0.16
N SER A 69 34.47 -17.23 -0.98
CA SER A 69 33.39 -18.22 -1.13
C SER A 69 33.76 -19.65 -0.73
N ASP A 70 35.06 -19.97 -0.73
CA ASP A 70 35.59 -21.33 -0.55
C ASP A 70 36.05 -21.59 0.90
N ASP A 71 36.10 -20.58 1.77
CA ASP A 71 36.61 -20.71 3.15
C ASP A 71 35.50 -21.13 4.12
N GLN A 72 35.23 -22.43 4.18
CA GLN A 72 34.31 -23.02 5.17
C GLN A 72 34.84 -22.95 6.62
N GLY A 73 36.11 -22.54 6.83
CA GLY A 73 36.85 -22.77 8.08
C GLY A 73 36.75 -21.70 9.18
N ARG A 74 36.16 -20.52 8.94
CA ARG A 74 36.21 -19.39 9.90
C ARG A 74 34.90 -19.10 10.64
N HIS A 75 34.33 -20.09 11.33
CA HIS A 75 33.11 -19.91 12.14
C HIS A 75 33.23 -18.73 13.12
N LEU A 76 34.40 -18.53 13.73
CA LEU A 76 34.59 -17.46 14.71
C LEU A 76 34.50 -16.06 14.08
N SER A 77 35.09 -15.83 12.90
CA SER A 77 35.02 -14.51 12.24
C SER A 77 33.59 -14.12 11.87
N LEU A 78 32.74 -15.10 11.51
CA LEU A 78 31.32 -14.88 11.25
C LEU A 78 30.59 -14.38 12.49
N GLU A 79 30.82 -15.02 13.64
CA GLU A 79 30.22 -14.63 14.90
C GLU A 79 30.66 -13.23 15.35
N PHE A 80 31.93 -12.89 15.15
CA PHE A 80 32.44 -11.55 15.43
C PHE A 80 31.82 -10.49 14.51
N ALA A 81 31.68 -10.77 13.21
CA ALA A 81 31.02 -9.88 12.26
C ALA A 81 29.54 -9.68 12.62
N HIS A 82 28.83 -10.77 12.94
CA HIS A 82 27.44 -10.73 13.38
C HIS A 82 27.26 -9.90 14.67
N ALA A 83 28.03 -10.18 15.71
CA ALA A 83 27.99 -9.42 16.97
C ALA A 83 28.32 -7.93 16.74
N SER A 84 29.22 -7.63 15.79
CA SER A 84 29.56 -6.25 15.43
C SER A 84 28.43 -5.54 14.69
N LEU A 85 27.76 -6.19 13.75
CA LEU A 85 26.57 -5.63 13.09
C LEU A 85 25.45 -5.37 14.09
N ARG A 86 25.23 -6.31 15.03
CA ARG A 86 24.28 -6.12 16.14
C ARG A 86 24.67 -4.91 17.00
N GLY A 87 25.96 -4.77 17.32
CA GLY A 87 26.46 -3.61 18.07
C GLY A 87 26.20 -2.29 17.34
N LEU A 88 26.46 -2.23 16.03
CA LEU A 88 26.14 -1.06 15.22
C LEU A 88 24.63 -0.82 15.10
N ALA A 89 23.82 -1.88 15.01
CA ALA A 89 22.37 -1.78 14.96
C ALA A 89 21.81 -1.12 16.23
N SER A 90 22.46 -1.25 17.38
CA SER A 90 22.04 -0.59 18.63
C SER A 90 22.12 0.94 18.60
N MET A 91 22.69 1.59 17.56
CA MET A 91 22.76 3.07 17.44
C MET A 91 21.40 3.77 17.33
N ASP A 92 20.34 3.03 16.98
CA ASP A 92 18.96 3.51 16.83
C ASP A 92 18.86 4.83 16.03
N GLN A 93 17.80 5.63 16.25
CA GLN A 93 17.56 6.91 15.59
C GLN A 93 18.50 8.05 16.02
N ARG A 94 19.53 7.78 16.85
CA ARG A 94 20.47 8.81 17.34
C ARG A 94 21.56 9.18 16.34
N LEU A 95 21.59 8.54 15.17
CA LEU A 95 22.63 8.76 14.15
C LEU A 95 22.71 10.20 13.64
N ASP A 96 21.66 11.01 13.80
CA ASP A 96 21.68 12.41 13.39
C ASP A 96 21.84 13.39 14.59
N GLU A 97 22.03 12.88 15.81
CA GLU A 97 22.35 13.71 16.97
C GLU A 97 23.80 14.23 16.86
N PRO A 98 24.08 15.50 17.19
CA PRO A 98 25.43 16.08 17.07
C PRO A 98 26.53 15.25 17.75
N ASP A 99 26.19 14.64 18.89
CA ASP A 99 27.05 13.80 19.72
C ASP A 99 27.54 12.50 19.06
N TYR A 100 26.93 12.09 17.93
CA TYR A 100 27.28 10.86 17.21
C TYR A 100 27.97 11.12 15.86
N THR A 101 28.26 12.39 15.54
CA THR A 101 28.79 12.79 14.22
C THR A 101 30.08 12.04 13.86
N GLU A 102 31.04 11.94 14.80
CA GLU A 102 32.33 11.26 14.59
C GLU A 102 32.16 9.75 14.37
N GLN A 103 31.26 9.13 15.12
CA GLN A 103 30.96 7.71 15.01
C GLN A 103 30.30 7.40 13.67
N VAL A 104 29.36 8.24 13.23
CA VAL A 104 28.70 8.12 11.93
C VAL A 104 29.72 8.28 10.81
N ASP A 105 30.62 9.26 10.89
CA ASP A 105 31.68 9.47 9.89
C ASP A 105 32.64 8.27 9.83
N SER A 106 32.96 7.67 10.98
CA SER A 106 33.74 6.44 11.04
C SER A 106 33.01 5.27 10.35
N ILE A 107 31.69 5.17 10.51
CA ILE A 107 30.87 4.13 9.87
C ILE A 107 30.77 4.36 8.35
N VAL A 108 30.57 5.60 7.92
CA VAL A 108 30.57 5.99 6.49
C VAL A 108 31.91 5.59 5.84
N ALA A 109 33.03 5.87 6.51
CA ALA A 109 34.36 5.51 6.04
C ALA A 109 34.57 3.98 5.97
N ALA A 110 34.01 3.25 6.93
CA ALA A 110 34.07 1.79 6.99
C ALA A 110 33.02 1.07 6.13
N TRP A 111 32.11 1.81 5.48
CA TRP A 111 30.95 1.25 4.79
C TRP A 111 31.24 0.11 3.81
N PRO A 112 32.29 0.17 2.95
CA PRO A 112 32.57 -0.93 2.02
C PRO A 112 32.78 -2.30 2.70
N GLY A 113 33.44 -2.32 3.86
CA GLY A 113 33.65 -3.54 4.63
C GLY A 113 32.35 -4.01 5.31
N ILE A 114 31.62 -3.07 5.92
CA ILE A 114 30.33 -3.35 6.58
C ILE A 114 29.34 -3.96 5.59
N PHE A 115 29.21 -3.36 4.41
CA PHE A 115 28.31 -3.84 3.36
C PHE A 115 28.73 -5.22 2.84
N ALA A 116 30.03 -5.44 2.58
CA ALA A 116 30.52 -6.73 2.13
C ALA A 116 30.22 -7.86 3.13
N TRP A 117 30.35 -7.58 4.44
CA TRP A 117 29.95 -8.50 5.50
C TRP A 117 28.44 -8.73 5.56
N ALA A 118 27.64 -7.67 5.48
CA ALA A 118 26.18 -7.78 5.47
C ALA A 118 25.68 -8.64 4.30
N HIS A 119 26.24 -8.42 3.11
CA HIS A 119 25.97 -9.22 1.91
C HIS A 119 26.39 -10.67 2.09
N TYR A 120 27.61 -10.94 2.58
CA TYR A 120 28.10 -12.30 2.82
C TYR A 120 27.22 -13.05 3.83
N LEU A 121 26.87 -12.42 4.95
CA LEU A 121 26.05 -13.04 6.00
C LEU A 121 24.63 -13.33 5.52
N SER A 122 24.03 -12.40 4.77
CA SER A 122 22.69 -12.61 4.21
C SER A 122 22.69 -13.73 3.17
N LYS A 123 23.64 -13.71 2.21
CA LYS A 123 23.75 -14.75 1.19
C LYS A 123 23.92 -16.13 1.83
N ARG A 124 24.82 -16.26 2.82
CA ARG A 124 24.99 -17.51 3.57
C ARG A 124 23.70 -17.96 4.23
N TYR A 125 22.97 -17.04 4.88
CA TYR A 125 21.69 -17.36 5.51
C TYR A 125 20.62 -17.82 4.50
N ILE A 126 20.54 -17.15 3.35
CA ILE A 126 19.58 -17.46 2.28
C ILE A 126 19.90 -18.82 1.65
N GLU A 127 21.17 -19.09 1.36
CA GLU A 127 21.63 -20.31 0.70
C GLU A 127 21.58 -21.54 1.59
N THR A 128 22.03 -21.44 2.84
CA THR A 128 22.10 -22.62 3.69
C THR A 128 20.72 -23.12 4.09
N ARG A 129 19.68 -22.24 4.04
CA ARG A 129 18.33 -22.50 4.57
C ARG A 129 18.41 -23.31 5.86
N GLU A 130 19.43 -23.01 6.68
CA GLU A 130 19.83 -23.86 7.79
C GLU A 130 18.59 -24.02 8.65
N THR A 131 18.03 -25.23 8.66
CA THR A 131 16.82 -25.59 9.43
C THR A 131 17.07 -25.54 10.94
N GLU A 132 18.25 -25.06 11.34
CA GLU A 132 18.68 -24.90 12.71
C GLU A 132 18.26 -23.53 13.25
N LEU A 133 17.75 -23.54 14.49
CA LEU A 133 17.32 -22.35 15.26
C LEU A 133 18.37 -21.23 15.36
N THR A 134 19.63 -21.47 14.97
CA THR A 134 20.76 -20.55 15.04
C THR A 134 20.76 -19.49 13.94
N GLY A 135 19.97 -19.65 12.88
CA GLY A 135 19.89 -18.67 11.79
C GLY A 135 19.17 -17.37 12.15
N HIS A 136 18.16 -17.41 13.04
CA HIS A 136 17.27 -16.29 13.33
C HIS A 136 17.97 -15.01 13.84
N PRO A 137 18.89 -15.08 14.84
CA PRO A 137 19.53 -13.88 15.37
C PRO A 137 20.33 -13.09 14.33
N ARG A 138 20.81 -13.77 13.28
CA ARG A 138 21.64 -13.16 12.23
C ARG A 138 20.82 -12.23 11.32
N MET A 139 19.60 -12.62 10.98
CA MET A 139 18.72 -11.80 10.15
C MET A 139 18.16 -10.60 10.92
N ASP A 140 17.88 -10.77 12.22
CA ASP A 140 17.52 -9.69 13.16
C ASP A 140 18.56 -8.56 13.07
N ALA A 141 19.84 -8.86 13.30
CA ALA A 141 20.88 -7.86 13.35
C ALA A 141 20.99 -7.07 12.03
N LEU A 142 20.83 -7.75 10.89
CA LEU A 142 20.81 -7.11 9.57
C LEU A 142 19.60 -6.19 9.40
N ILE A 143 18.38 -6.67 9.70
CA ILE A 143 17.16 -5.86 9.56
C ILE A 143 17.22 -4.63 10.45
N HIS A 144 17.62 -4.77 11.72
CA HIS A 144 17.77 -3.64 12.63
C HIS A 144 18.86 -2.68 12.17
N PHE A 145 19.99 -3.20 11.71
CA PHE A 145 21.07 -2.39 11.15
C PHE A 145 20.56 -1.55 9.97
N PHE A 146 20.01 -2.16 8.92
CA PHE A 146 19.54 -1.39 7.77
C PHE A 146 18.38 -0.45 8.12
N ASN A 147 17.46 -0.86 8.99
CA ASN A 147 16.37 0.00 9.45
C ASN A 147 16.89 1.25 10.16
N ASN A 148 17.90 1.15 11.00
CA ASN A 148 18.38 2.31 11.75
C ASN A 148 19.19 3.25 10.85
N PHE A 149 20.04 2.67 9.99
CA PHE A 149 20.91 3.45 9.11
C PHE A 149 20.18 4.08 7.92
N VAL A 150 19.05 3.54 7.47
CA VAL A 150 18.26 4.19 6.42
C VAL A 150 17.64 5.51 6.88
N HIS A 151 17.45 5.73 8.19
CA HIS A 151 16.93 7.02 8.68
C HIS A 151 17.99 8.12 8.76
N SER A 152 19.28 7.77 8.79
CA SER A 152 20.37 8.75 8.93
C SER A 152 20.53 9.59 7.66
N ARG A 153 20.72 10.90 7.82
CA ARG A 153 20.96 11.84 6.71
C ARG A 153 22.22 11.54 5.92
N LYS A 154 23.27 11.03 6.58
CA LYS A 154 24.55 10.68 5.93
C LYS A 154 24.50 9.28 5.32
N MET A 155 23.95 8.32 6.04
CA MET A 155 23.99 6.91 5.63
C MET A 155 22.86 6.51 4.68
N GLY A 156 21.67 7.10 4.79
CA GLY A 156 20.54 6.80 3.89
C GLY A 156 20.90 6.95 2.40
N PRO A 157 21.40 8.12 1.95
CA PRO A 157 21.84 8.29 0.57
C PRO A 157 22.93 7.29 0.17
N ARG A 158 23.86 7.00 1.08
CA ARG A 158 24.93 6.03 0.85
C ARG A 158 24.39 4.61 0.62
N LEU A 159 23.37 4.18 1.37
CA LEU A 159 22.70 2.89 1.18
C LEU A 159 22.11 2.80 -0.22
N VAL A 160 21.38 3.83 -0.67
CA VAL A 160 20.76 3.87 -2.01
C VAL A 160 21.80 3.85 -3.13
N GLU A 161 22.90 4.58 -2.97
CA GLU A 161 23.96 4.66 -3.96
C GLU A 161 24.83 3.40 -4.05
N THR A 162 24.82 2.56 -3.01
CA THR A 162 25.66 1.36 -2.95
C THR A 162 25.11 0.28 -3.89
N PRO A 163 25.87 -0.15 -4.91
CA PRO A 163 25.45 -1.23 -5.80
C PRO A 163 25.19 -2.52 -5.01
N GLY A 164 24.06 -3.18 -5.28
CA GLY A 164 23.66 -4.41 -4.59
C GLY A 164 22.92 -4.20 -3.26
N CYS A 165 22.89 -2.99 -2.68
CA CYS A 165 22.26 -2.79 -1.37
C CYS A 165 20.74 -2.90 -1.42
N LEU A 166 20.11 -2.37 -2.47
CA LEU A 166 18.67 -2.48 -2.69
C LEU A 166 18.28 -3.94 -2.95
N GLU A 167 19.08 -4.66 -3.73
CA GLU A 167 18.88 -6.07 -4.07
C GLU A 167 18.96 -6.94 -2.82
N LEU A 168 20.03 -6.77 -2.03
CA LEU A 168 20.21 -7.43 -0.75
C LEU A 168 19.02 -7.20 0.20
N MET A 169 18.55 -5.97 0.30
CA MET A 169 17.41 -5.64 1.16
C MET A 169 16.09 -6.20 0.64
N THR A 170 15.93 -6.26 -0.68
CA THR A 170 14.77 -6.90 -1.31
C THR A 170 14.76 -8.39 -1.01
N GLU A 171 15.90 -9.07 -1.13
CA GLU A 171 16.04 -10.49 -0.81
C GLU A 171 15.72 -10.76 0.68
N ILE A 172 16.29 -9.98 1.59
CA ILE A 172 15.99 -10.06 3.03
C ILE A 172 14.49 -9.87 3.28
N TRP A 173 13.88 -8.89 2.63
CA TRP A 173 12.45 -8.58 2.78
C TRP A 173 11.54 -9.70 2.26
N VAL A 174 11.86 -10.29 1.10
CA VAL A 174 11.14 -11.44 0.52
C VAL A 174 11.27 -12.66 1.43
N VAL A 175 12.48 -12.99 1.89
CA VAL A 175 12.72 -14.11 2.80
C VAL A 175 11.96 -13.91 4.11
N ALA A 176 12.01 -12.72 4.70
CA ALA A 176 11.24 -12.39 5.90
C ALA A 176 9.71 -12.48 5.69
N ALA A 177 9.23 -12.45 4.45
CA ALA A 177 7.82 -12.56 4.11
C ALA A 177 7.36 -13.99 3.85
N VAL A 178 8.19 -14.78 3.16
CA VAL A 178 7.89 -16.17 2.77
C VAL A 178 8.01 -17.12 3.96
N SER A 179 8.88 -16.84 4.92
CA SER A 179 9.10 -17.66 6.13
C SER A 179 7.93 -17.63 7.13
N GLN A 180 6.68 -17.51 6.68
CA GLN A 180 5.49 -17.59 7.54
C GLN A 180 5.33 -18.94 8.22
N ASP A 181 5.81 -20.02 7.60
CA ASP A 181 5.76 -21.38 8.15
C ASP A 181 6.94 -21.68 9.09
N ILE A 182 7.97 -20.84 9.06
CA ILE A 182 9.07 -20.90 10.03
C ILE A 182 8.64 -20.00 11.19
N HIS A 183 8.32 -20.60 12.33
CA HIS A 183 7.81 -19.91 13.53
C HIS A 183 8.73 -18.83 14.12
N ASP A 184 9.85 -18.53 13.47
CA ASP A 184 10.99 -17.91 14.12
C ASP A 184 10.98 -16.38 13.99
N LEU A 185 10.69 -15.79 12.82
CA LEU A 185 10.74 -14.33 12.67
C LEU A 185 9.53 -13.65 13.31
N SER A 186 9.77 -12.80 14.31
CA SER A 186 8.73 -11.99 14.95
C SER A 186 8.02 -11.07 13.94
N ASP A 187 6.74 -10.77 14.20
CA ASP A 187 5.96 -9.83 13.38
C ASP A 187 6.60 -8.42 13.35
N SER A 188 7.32 -8.05 14.42
CA SER A 188 8.09 -6.81 14.50
C SER A 188 9.21 -6.77 13.45
N LEU A 189 10.01 -7.83 13.33
CA LEU A 189 11.12 -7.89 12.36
C LEU A 189 10.62 -7.83 10.90
N ARG A 190 9.50 -8.51 10.61
CA ARG A 190 8.89 -8.48 9.27
C ARG A 190 8.39 -7.08 8.92
N PHE A 191 7.86 -6.38 9.92
CA PHE A 191 7.47 -5.00 9.79
C PHE A 191 8.67 -4.08 9.56
N LEU A 192 9.74 -4.21 10.35
CA LEU A 192 10.97 -3.41 10.19
C LEU A 192 11.61 -3.60 8.81
N ALA A 193 11.63 -4.83 8.29
CA ALA A 193 12.09 -5.08 6.91
C ALA A 193 11.22 -4.32 5.89
N THR A 194 9.91 -4.26 6.09
CA THR A 194 9.00 -3.51 5.23
C THR A 194 9.21 -2.00 5.33
N GLN A 195 9.39 -1.49 6.54
CA GLN A 195 9.71 -0.08 6.78
C GLN A 195 11.02 0.31 6.10
N THR A 196 12.06 -0.52 6.25
CA THR A 196 13.37 -0.31 5.64
C THR A 196 13.25 -0.23 4.11
N MET A 197 12.50 -1.15 3.50
CA MET A 197 12.23 -1.11 2.06
C MET A 197 11.49 0.17 1.65
N GLY A 198 10.43 0.55 2.36
CA GLY A 198 9.71 1.80 2.09
C GLY A 198 10.62 3.03 2.14
N MET A 199 11.48 3.10 3.15
CA MET A 199 12.45 4.19 3.31
C MET A 199 13.49 4.24 2.19
N LEU A 200 14.03 3.10 1.77
CA LEU A 200 14.98 3.03 0.65
C LEU A 200 14.34 3.53 -0.66
N LEU A 201 13.08 3.21 -0.92
CA LEU A 201 12.36 3.69 -2.10
C LEU A 201 12.11 5.19 -2.04
N ALA A 202 11.70 5.70 -0.89
CA ALA A 202 11.46 7.12 -0.68
C ALA A 202 12.75 7.94 -0.89
N GLN A 203 13.88 7.45 -0.36
CA GLN A 203 15.20 8.06 -0.59
C GLN A 203 15.68 7.91 -2.02
N SER A 204 15.41 6.78 -2.66
CA SER A 204 15.75 6.60 -4.06
C SER A 204 15.00 7.59 -4.96
N ALA A 205 13.73 7.84 -4.65
CA ALA A 205 12.93 8.85 -5.34
C ALA A 205 13.47 10.28 -5.10
N SER A 206 13.89 10.62 -3.87
CA SER A 206 14.47 11.94 -3.59
C SER A 206 15.83 12.16 -4.28
N LEU A 207 16.58 11.08 -4.53
CA LEU A 207 17.83 11.08 -5.31
C LEU A 207 17.62 10.98 -6.82
N GLY A 208 16.36 10.96 -7.30
CA GLY A 208 16.05 10.89 -8.73
C GLY A 208 16.43 9.56 -9.39
N LYS A 209 16.54 8.47 -8.63
CA LYS A 209 16.82 7.13 -9.17
C LYS A 209 15.54 6.54 -9.77
N THR A 210 15.57 6.21 -11.07
CA THR A 210 14.39 5.73 -11.82
C THR A 210 14.38 4.23 -12.06
N ASP A 211 15.52 3.55 -11.91
CA ASP A 211 15.74 2.11 -12.15
C ASP A 211 15.43 1.23 -10.92
N VAL A 212 15.04 1.85 -9.81
CA VAL A 212 14.87 1.22 -8.49
C VAL A 212 13.81 0.13 -8.52
N HIS A 213 12.69 0.37 -9.22
CA HIS A 213 11.60 -0.58 -9.32
C HIS A 213 11.96 -1.82 -10.15
N ASP A 214 12.73 -1.64 -11.23
CA ASP A 214 13.23 -2.76 -12.05
C ASP A 214 14.21 -3.62 -11.25
N ARG A 215 15.16 -2.99 -10.55
CA ARG A 215 16.12 -3.67 -9.67
C ARG A 215 15.43 -4.46 -8.56
N LEU A 216 14.40 -3.87 -7.96
CA LEU A 216 13.59 -4.53 -6.94
C LEU A 216 12.86 -5.76 -7.50
N VAL A 217 12.24 -5.65 -8.68
CA VAL A 217 11.59 -6.81 -9.32
C VAL A 217 12.60 -7.88 -9.66
N GLN A 218 13.77 -7.50 -10.20
CA GLN A 218 14.85 -8.44 -10.51
C GLN A 218 15.35 -9.18 -9.27
N ALA A 219 15.59 -8.47 -8.17
CA ALA A 219 16.00 -9.06 -6.89
C ALA A 219 14.93 -9.97 -6.26
N ALA A 220 13.65 -9.71 -6.54
CA ALA A 220 12.54 -10.61 -6.20
C ALA A 220 12.38 -11.79 -7.20
N GLY A 221 13.39 -12.09 -8.02
CA GLY A 221 13.37 -13.19 -8.99
C GLY A 221 12.59 -12.89 -10.26
N GLY A 222 12.33 -11.61 -10.56
CA GLY A 222 11.52 -11.19 -11.71
C GLY A 222 10.01 -11.27 -11.46
N ASP A 223 9.57 -11.62 -10.24
CA ASP A 223 8.17 -11.82 -9.91
C ASP A 223 7.56 -10.60 -9.18
N ALA A 224 7.00 -9.69 -9.98
CA ALA A 224 6.25 -8.53 -9.48
C ALA A 224 4.99 -8.92 -8.69
N GLU A 225 4.40 -10.09 -8.98
CA GLU A 225 3.18 -10.55 -8.32
C GLU A 225 3.47 -11.02 -6.90
N LEU A 226 4.56 -11.77 -6.71
CA LEU A 226 5.03 -12.19 -5.39
C LEU A 226 5.15 -11.02 -4.42
N ILE A 227 5.76 -9.90 -4.85
CA ILE A 227 5.92 -8.69 -4.04
C ILE A 227 4.58 -8.20 -3.49
N PHE A 228 3.55 -8.09 -4.33
CA PHE A 228 2.23 -7.63 -3.88
C PHE A 228 1.46 -8.69 -3.12
N GLN A 229 1.59 -9.97 -3.46
CA GLN A 229 0.96 -11.03 -2.67
C GLN A 229 1.44 -11.01 -1.22
N LEU A 230 2.75 -10.81 -1.00
CA LEU A 230 3.35 -10.71 0.33
C LEU A 230 2.87 -9.46 1.08
N LEU A 231 2.93 -8.30 0.43
CA LEU A 231 2.54 -7.02 1.02
C LEU A 231 1.04 -6.97 1.35
N LEU A 232 0.17 -7.36 0.41
CA LEU A 232 -1.27 -7.36 0.61
C LEU A 232 -1.71 -8.41 1.64
N ARG A 233 -0.97 -9.52 1.79
CA ARG A 233 -1.20 -10.48 2.88
C ARG A 233 -0.95 -9.83 4.24
N ARG A 234 0.13 -9.07 4.40
CA ARG A 234 0.43 -8.31 5.63
C ARG A 234 -0.64 -7.26 5.92
N VAL A 235 -1.07 -6.50 4.91
CA VAL A 235 -2.21 -5.55 5.04
C VAL A 235 -3.44 -6.26 5.59
N LYS A 236 -3.86 -7.38 4.96
CA LYS A 236 -5.03 -8.15 5.41
C LYS A 236 -4.89 -8.64 6.85
N GLN A 237 -3.70 -9.11 7.25
CA GLN A 237 -3.45 -9.60 8.61
C GLN A 237 -3.52 -8.47 9.65
N THR A 238 -2.87 -7.34 9.39
CA THR A 238 -2.90 -6.17 10.28
C THR A 238 -4.30 -5.55 10.35
N THR A 239 -5.01 -5.42 9.23
CA THR A 239 -6.40 -4.93 9.21
C THR A 239 -7.33 -5.77 10.07
N LYS A 240 -7.21 -7.11 10.02
CA LYS A 240 -8.04 -8.02 10.84
C LYS A 240 -7.81 -7.84 12.35
N ARG A 241 -6.66 -7.32 12.76
CA ARG A 241 -6.26 -7.16 14.16
C ARG A 241 -6.13 -5.70 14.58
N LEU A 242 -6.61 -4.76 13.76
CA LEU A 242 -6.45 -3.32 13.97
C LEU A 242 -7.05 -2.88 15.31
N SER A 243 -6.21 -2.87 16.34
CA SER A 243 -6.62 -2.67 17.72
C SER A 243 -5.60 -1.93 18.58
N THR A 244 -4.33 -1.90 18.14
CA THR A 244 -3.23 -1.22 18.83
C THR A 244 -2.63 -0.11 17.97
N ASP A 245 -1.97 0.86 18.60
CA ASP A 245 -1.23 1.93 17.89
C ASP A 245 -0.14 1.35 16.99
N ASN A 246 0.45 0.22 17.38
CA ASN A 246 1.42 -0.51 16.56
C ASN A 246 0.79 -1.02 15.25
N ASP A 247 -0.46 -1.50 15.28
CA ASP A 247 -1.17 -1.93 14.07
C ASP A 247 -1.49 -0.74 13.15
N VAL A 248 -1.87 0.40 13.73
CA VAL A 248 -2.10 1.66 13.01
C VAL A 248 -0.82 2.12 12.33
N TYR A 249 0.30 2.09 13.06
CA TYR A 249 1.62 2.44 12.55
C TYR A 249 2.09 1.52 11.42
N LYS A 250 1.90 0.19 11.58
CA LYS A 250 2.18 -0.79 10.53
C LYS A 250 1.38 -0.51 9.27
N LEU A 251 0.08 -0.27 9.43
CA LEU A 251 -0.81 -0.03 8.31
C LEU A 251 -0.42 1.24 7.55
N LYS A 252 -0.03 2.31 8.26
CA LYS A 252 0.48 3.56 7.66
C LYS A 252 1.64 3.26 6.71
N TRP A 253 2.62 2.50 7.16
CA TRP A 253 3.77 2.11 6.34
C TRP A 253 3.39 1.23 5.16
N TYR A 254 2.41 0.33 5.31
CA TYR A 254 1.92 -0.44 4.18
C TYR A 254 1.25 0.43 3.12
N PHE A 255 0.49 1.46 3.50
CA PHE A 255 -0.03 2.44 2.53
C PHE A 255 1.09 3.19 1.82
N ASN A 256 2.12 3.62 2.55
CA ASN A 256 3.26 4.34 1.97
C ASN A 256 4.05 3.48 0.98
N ILE A 257 4.44 2.26 1.36
CA ILE A 257 5.23 1.40 0.47
C ILE A 257 4.43 0.96 -0.77
N VAL A 258 3.12 0.71 -0.66
CA VAL A 258 2.26 0.47 -1.84
C VAL A 258 2.24 1.70 -2.75
N THR A 259 2.18 2.90 -2.17
CA THR A 259 2.21 4.16 -2.94
C THR A 259 3.54 4.30 -3.67
N ASP A 260 4.66 4.02 -3.01
CA ASP A 260 5.99 4.10 -3.60
C ASP A 260 6.21 3.03 -4.69
N PHE A 261 5.77 1.79 -4.49
CA PHE A 261 5.91 0.70 -5.48
C PHE A 261 5.18 0.95 -6.80
N CYS A 262 4.07 1.68 -6.77
CA CYS A 262 3.26 1.94 -7.97
C CYS A 262 3.40 3.37 -8.50
N ARG A 263 4.29 4.18 -7.92
CA ARG A 263 4.54 5.56 -8.38
C ARG A 263 4.93 5.61 -9.88
N PRO A 264 5.79 4.73 -10.42
CA PRO A 264 6.11 4.76 -11.84
C PRO A 264 4.93 4.23 -12.67
N ALA A 265 4.49 5.03 -13.64
CA ALA A 265 3.48 4.64 -14.60
C ALA A 265 4.04 4.78 -16.02
N PRO A 266 4.01 3.74 -16.87
CA PRO A 266 3.59 2.34 -16.64
C PRO A 266 4.72 1.44 -16.12
N HIS A 267 4.47 0.59 -15.11
CA HIS A 267 5.43 -0.39 -14.57
C HIS A 267 4.75 -1.74 -14.21
N SER A 268 5.50 -2.85 -14.25
CA SER A 268 5.01 -4.22 -13.97
C SER A 268 4.40 -4.36 -12.57
N LEU A 269 5.00 -3.71 -11.57
CA LEU A 269 4.49 -3.63 -10.20
C LEU A 269 3.07 -3.06 -10.15
N ARG A 270 2.77 -1.99 -10.87
CA ARG A 270 1.43 -1.40 -10.86
C ARG A 270 0.39 -2.36 -11.43
N ARG A 271 0.74 -3.14 -12.46
CA ARG A 271 -0.14 -4.20 -12.99
C ARG A 271 -0.33 -5.32 -11.96
N ALA A 272 0.75 -5.83 -11.39
CA ALA A 272 0.73 -6.86 -10.36
C ALA A 272 -0.12 -6.45 -9.14
N PHE A 273 -0.06 -5.18 -8.72
CA PHE A 273 -0.93 -4.64 -7.67
C PHE A 273 -2.42 -4.78 -8.00
N TYR A 274 -2.82 -4.43 -9.23
CA TYR A 274 -4.22 -4.55 -9.64
C TYR A 274 -4.66 -6.00 -9.76
N ASP A 275 -3.84 -6.86 -10.36
CA ASP A 275 -4.13 -8.28 -10.58
C ASP A 275 -4.27 -9.02 -9.23
N ALA A 276 -3.47 -8.65 -8.23
CA ALA A 276 -3.55 -9.18 -6.87
C ALA A 276 -4.75 -8.65 -6.04
N GLY A 277 -5.65 -7.86 -6.63
CA GLY A 277 -6.78 -7.25 -5.93
C GLY A 277 -6.35 -6.20 -4.89
N GLY A 278 -5.26 -5.50 -5.18
CA GLY A 278 -4.65 -4.52 -4.29
C GLY A 278 -5.60 -3.40 -3.90
N MET A 279 -6.30 -2.80 -4.87
CA MET A 279 -7.24 -1.70 -4.59
C MET A 279 -8.33 -2.11 -3.60
N THR A 280 -8.99 -3.25 -3.81
CA THR A 280 -9.98 -3.79 -2.88
C THR A 280 -9.40 -4.05 -1.48
N THR A 281 -8.17 -4.54 -1.40
CA THR A 281 -7.50 -4.82 -0.12
C THR A 281 -7.20 -3.52 0.65
N MET A 282 -6.64 -2.51 -0.03
CA MET A 282 -6.33 -1.21 0.58
C MET A 282 -7.60 -0.48 1.02
N THR A 283 -8.67 -0.52 0.22
CA THR A 283 -9.96 0.08 0.63
C THR A 283 -10.56 -0.63 1.84
N ARG A 284 -10.52 -1.96 1.91
CA ARG A 284 -11.01 -2.68 3.10
C ARG A 284 -10.20 -2.34 4.35
N ALA A 285 -8.90 -2.10 4.20
CA ALA A 285 -8.07 -1.60 5.28
C ALA A 285 -8.52 -0.20 5.74
N PHE A 286 -8.85 0.69 4.81
CA PHE A 286 -9.39 2.01 5.13
C PHE A 286 -10.76 1.94 5.82
N VAL A 287 -11.66 1.07 5.36
CA VAL A 287 -12.98 0.83 5.98
C VAL A 287 -12.89 0.32 7.43
N ALA A 288 -11.77 -0.29 7.83
CA ALA A 288 -11.55 -0.73 9.21
C ALA A 288 -11.11 0.41 10.14
N ILE A 289 -10.62 1.54 9.62
CA ILE A 289 -10.06 2.64 10.41
C ILE A 289 -11.08 3.30 11.35
N PRO A 290 -12.34 3.58 10.95
CA PRO A 290 -13.33 4.16 11.86
C PRO A 290 -13.43 3.46 13.21
N GLY A 291 -13.43 2.12 13.23
CA GLY A 291 -13.48 1.33 14.46
C GLY A 291 -12.21 1.40 15.33
N ALA A 292 -11.11 1.92 14.79
CA ALA A 292 -9.88 2.22 15.52
C ALA A 292 -9.85 3.67 16.05
N ILE A 293 -10.49 4.62 15.34
CA ILE A 293 -10.59 6.03 15.77
C ILE A 293 -11.24 6.14 17.15
N ASP A 294 -12.32 5.38 17.40
CA ASP A 294 -13.03 5.43 18.68
C ASP A 294 -12.19 4.97 19.88
N LYS A 295 -11.15 4.16 19.61
CA LYS A 295 -10.23 3.61 20.61
C LYS A 295 -9.04 4.53 20.84
N ASP A 296 -8.63 5.27 19.81
CA ASP A 296 -7.49 6.16 19.84
C ASP A 296 -7.90 7.58 20.27
N ARG A 297 -7.95 7.81 21.58
CA ARG A 297 -8.36 9.12 22.11
C ARG A 297 -7.26 10.18 22.08
N GLN A 298 -5.99 9.81 21.86
CA GLN A 298 -4.86 10.73 22.09
C GLN A 298 -3.66 10.58 21.16
N SER A 299 -3.55 9.51 20.35
CA SER A 299 -2.37 9.31 19.51
C SER A 299 -2.48 10.09 18.18
N GLY A 300 -1.36 10.65 17.74
CA GLY A 300 -1.21 11.17 16.37
C GLY A 300 -1.02 10.06 15.32
N ALA A 301 -1.07 8.77 15.70
CA ALA A 301 -0.81 7.67 14.78
C ALA A 301 -1.93 7.53 13.75
N ILE A 302 -3.19 7.67 14.16
CA ILE A 302 -4.35 7.64 13.26
C ILE A 302 -4.27 8.78 12.23
N ASP A 303 -3.84 9.98 12.62
CA ASP A 303 -3.73 11.13 11.71
C ASP A 303 -2.68 10.88 10.61
N ASN A 304 -1.56 10.29 11.00
CA ASN A 304 -0.52 9.86 10.07
C ASN A 304 -1.02 8.76 9.11
N LEU A 305 -1.81 7.81 9.62
CA LEU A 305 -2.42 6.76 8.80
C LEU A 305 -3.44 7.35 7.81
N LEU A 306 -4.33 8.23 8.27
CA LEU A 306 -5.32 8.90 7.42
C LEU A 306 -4.65 9.74 6.32
N THR A 307 -3.59 10.46 6.67
CA THR A 307 -2.75 11.18 5.70
C THR A 307 -2.22 10.25 4.61
N SER A 308 -1.70 9.08 5.01
CA SER A 308 -1.19 8.06 4.08
C SER A 308 -2.30 7.47 3.21
N CYS A 309 -3.50 7.25 3.77
CA CYS A 309 -4.67 6.77 3.03
C CYS A 309 -5.14 7.79 1.99
N VAL A 310 -5.31 9.06 2.38
CA VAL A 310 -5.76 10.13 1.48
C VAL A 310 -4.77 10.31 0.32
N ASN A 311 -3.46 10.33 0.61
CA ASN A 311 -2.44 10.43 -0.44
C ASN A 311 -2.47 9.22 -1.39
N PHE A 312 -2.64 8.01 -0.85
CA PHE A 312 -2.79 6.81 -1.66
C PHE A 312 -4.02 6.89 -2.58
N PHE A 313 -5.20 7.21 -2.05
CA PHE A 313 -6.42 7.26 -2.86
C PHE A 313 -6.43 8.43 -3.85
N HIS A 314 -5.88 9.59 -3.49
CA HIS A 314 -5.72 10.71 -4.39
C HIS A 314 -4.90 10.30 -5.62
N LEU A 315 -3.70 9.75 -5.40
CA LEU A 315 -2.81 9.30 -6.49
C LEU A 315 -3.45 8.24 -7.41
N TYR A 316 -4.17 7.26 -6.84
CA TYR A 316 -4.66 6.12 -7.61
C TYR A 316 -6.04 6.34 -8.26
N LEU A 317 -6.84 7.25 -7.73
CA LEU A 317 -8.12 7.63 -8.33
C LEU A 317 -7.94 8.76 -9.36
N GLU A 318 -6.88 9.55 -9.24
CA GLU A 318 -6.48 10.53 -10.26
C GLU A 318 -6.04 9.87 -11.57
N GLY A 319 -5.39 8.70 -11.50
CA GLY A 319 -4.99 7.97 -12.70
C GLY A 319 -6.17 7.43 -13.51
N ASP A 320 -6.04 7.40 -14.85
CA ASP A 320 -7.05 7.00 -15.85
C ASP A 320 -7.44 5.49 -15.84
N ASN A 321 -7.74 4.92 -14.68
CA ASN A 321 -8.17 3.53 -14.57
C ASN A 321 -9.48 3.40 -13.80
N TYR A 322 -10.59 3.37 -14.54
CA TYR A 322 -11.94 3.18 -13.98
C TYR A 322 -12.09 1.92 -13.14
N LEU A 323 -11.28 0.87 -13.36
CA LEU A 323 -11.30 -0.35 -12.54
C LEU A 323 -10.83 -0.07 -11.11
N SER A 324 -9.88 0.85 -10.93
CA SER A 324 -9.43 1.27 -9.59
C SER A 324 -10.59 1.90 -8.82
N VAL A 325 -11.30 2.82 -9.47
CA VAL A 325 -12.48 3.47 -8.89
C VAL A 325 -13.55 2.44 -8.58
N LEU A 326 -13.88 1.57 -9.54
CA LEU A 326 -14.87 0.50 -9.36
C LEU A 326 -14.53 -0.41 -8.16
N HIS A 327 -13.29 -0.86 -8.05
CA HIS A 327 -12.84 -1.74 -6.98
C HIS A 327 -12.84 -1.04 -5.62
N ALA A 328 -12.49 0.25 -5.56
CA ALA A 328 -12.57 1.05 -4.35
C ALA A 328 -14.03 1.25 -3.91
N MET A 329 -14.93 1.62 -4.81
CA MET A 329 -16.35 1.82 -4.48
C MET A 329 -17.00 0.54 -3.98
N LYS A 330 -16.83 -0.58 -4.69
CA LYS A 330 -17.34 -1.90 -4.25
C LYS A 330 -16.77 -2.35 -2.91
N ALA A 331 -15.61 -1.85 -2.52
CA ALA A 331 -14.97 -2.19 -1.26
C ALA A 331 -15.35 -1.26 -0.10
N GLY A 332 -16.24 -0.29 -0.31
CA GLY A 332 -16.76 0.60 0.74
C GLY A 332 -16.00 1.91 0.92
N PHE A 333 -15.25 2.37 -0.09
CA PHE A 333 -14.45 3.60 0.00
C PHE A 333 -15.26 4.82 0.48
N LEU A 334 -16.43 5.06 -0.11
CA LEU A 334 -17.24 6.23 0.20
C LEU A 334 -17.70 6.25 1.67
N HIS A 335 -18.06 5.07 2.19
CA HIS A 335 -18.41 4.90 3.60
C HIS A 335 -17.22 5.27 4.50
N ALA A 336 -16.02 4.74 4.21
CA ALA A 336 -14.82 5.04 4.99
C ALA A 336 -14.48 6.53 5.00
N VAL A 337 -14.55 7.21 3.85
CA VAL A 337 -14.26 8.66 3.77
C VAL A 337 -15.22 9.45 4.66
N ILE A 338 -16.50 9.10 4.69
CA ILE A 338 -17.51 9.83 5.46
C ILE A 338 -17.33 9.59 6.96
N GLU A 339 -17.12 8.34 7.37
CA GLU A 339 -16.87 7.99 8.77
C GLU A 339 -15.58 8.63 9.29
N CYS A 340 -14.51 8.66 8.48
CA CYS A 340 -13.26 9.30 8.85
C CYS A 340 -13.27 10.83 8.66
N SER A 341 -14.31 11.40 8.05
CA SER A 341 -14.35 12.82 7.68
C SER A 341 -14.14 13.80 8.82
N PRO A 342 -14.67 13.60 10.05
CA PRO A 342 -14.44 14.53 11.15
C PRO A 342 -12.95 14.64 11.51
N ARG A 343 -12.21 13.53 11.43
CA ARG A 343 -10.78 13.50 11.70
C ARG A 343 -9.96 14.01 10.52
N ILE A 344 -10.34 13.65 9.30
CA ILE A 344 -9.70 14.14 8.07
C ILE A 344 -9.74 15.67 8.00
N LEU A 345 -10.85 16.29 8.35
CA LEU A 345 -10.99 17.76 8.35
C LEU A 345 -10.10 18.47 9.37
N ASN A 346 -9.59 17.76 10.38
CA ASN A 346 -8.67 18.29 11.38
C ASN A 346 -7.19 18.04 11.00
N LEU A 347 -6.92 17.40 9.86
CA LEU A 347 -5.56 17.22 9.33
C LEU A 347 -5.05 18.52 8.67
N GLU A 348 -3.80 18.49 8.21
CA GLU A 348 -3.21 19.57 7.44
C GLU A 348 -4.08 19.98 6.24
N GLN A 349 -4.16 21.29 5.97
CA GLN A 349 -5.03 21.85 4.93
C GLN A 349 -4.84 21.18 3.56
N GLN A 350 -3.60 20.82 3.21
CA GLN A 350 -3.28 20.13 1.96
C GLN A 350 -3.93 18.75 1.87
N ILE A 351 -3.96 18.01 2.98
CA ILE A 351 -4.56 16.66 3.05
C ILE A 351 -6.08 16.77 2.98
N THR A 352 -6.66 17.73 3.69
CA THR A 352 -8.09 18.04 3.59
C THR A 352 -8.49 18.40 2.16
N ALA A 353 -7.71 19.24 1.49
CA ALA A 353 -7.95 19.62 0.10
C ALA A 353 -7.92 18.41 -0.85
N ARG A 354 -6.97 17.48 -0.68
CA ARG A 354 -6.92 16.21 -1.44
C ARG A 354 -8.14 15.33 -1.19
N ALA A 355 -8.60 15.21 0.05
CA ALA A 355 -9.80 14.44 0.37
C ALA A 355 -11.07 15.03 -0.29
N VAL A 356 -11.19 16.36 -0.30
CA VAL A 356 -12.26 17.09 -1.00
C VAL A 356 -12.16 16.90 -2.52
N ASP A 357 -10.96 17.00 -3.07
CA ASP A 357 -10.70 16.82 -4.51
C ASP A 357 -11.12 15.44 -5.01
N ILE A 358 -10.87 14.38 -4.22
CA ILE A 358 -11.34 13.03 -4.55
C ILE A 358 -12.86 13.01 -4.75
N LEU A 359 -13.62 13.59 -3.81
CA LEU A 359 -15.08 13.56 -3.83
C LEU A 359 -15.67 14.48 -4.91
N HIS A 360 -15.09 15.67 -5.06
CA HIS A 360 -15.64 16.73 -5.90
C HIS A 360 -15.20 16.65 -7.36
N ASN A 361 -13.93 16.30 -7.63
CA ASN A 361 -13.35 16.36 -8.96
C ASN A 361 -13.03 14.98 -9.53
N LEU A 362 -12.45 14.08 -8.73
CA LEU A 362 -11.96 12.79 -9.24
C LEU A 362 -13.09 11.79 -9.46
N LEU A 363 -14.01 11.61 -8.51
CA LEU A 363 -15.07 10.59 -8.62
C LEU A 363 -16.17 10.88 -9.67
N PRO A 364 -16.72 12.12 -9.80
CA PRO A 364 -17.86 12.35 -10.67
C PRO A 364 -17.66 11.96 -12.15
N PRO A 365 -16.50 12.22 -12.79
CA PRO A 365 -16.24 11.78 -14.16
C PRO A 365 -16.42 10.27 -14.36
N TYR A 366 -16.11 9.45 -13.35
CA TYR A 366 -16.24 7.99 -13.44
C TYR A 366 -17.68 7.47 -13.32
N LEU A 367 -18.64 8.30 -12.90
CA LEU A 367 -20.06 7.92 -12.86
C LEU A 367 -20.67 7.77 -14.27
N VAL A 368 -19.96 8.16 -15.32
CA VAL A 368 -20.32 7.82 -16.71
C VAL A 368 -20.32 6.30 -16.93
N TYR A 369 -19.42 5.59 -16.27
CA TYR A 369 -19.33 4.13 -16.34
C TYR A 369 -20.45 3.50 -15.51
N ARG A 370 -21.37 2.80 -16.18
CA ARG A 370 -22.51 2.14 -15.53
C ARG A 370 -22.09 1.26 -14.35
N SER A 371 -21.00 0.50 -14.47
CA SER A 371 -20.49 -0.35 -13.39
C SER A 371 -20.03 0.42 -12.15
N VAL A 372 -19.44 1.61 -12.34
CA VAL A 372 -19.02 2.49 -11.23
C VAL A 372 -20.25 3.11 -10.60
N PHE A 373 -21.17 3.64 -11.42
CA PHE A 373 -22.45 4.16 -10.95
C PHE A 373 -23.21 3.12 -10.09
N GLU A 374 -23.35 1.88 -10.57
CA GLU A 374 -24.02 0.80 -9.85
C GLU A 374 -23.32 0.45 -8.51
N ALA A 375 -22.01 0.70 -8.39
CA ALA A 375 -21.28 0.51 -7.15
C ALA A 375 -21.44 1.70 -6.18
N VAL A 376 -21.55 2.93 -6.69
CA VAL A 376 -21.66 4.16 -5.89
C VAL A 376 -23.09 4.40 -5.41
N PHE A 377 -24.08 4.17 -6.28
CA PHE A 377 -25.47 4.55 -6.04
C PHE A 377 -26.08 3.93 -4.77
N PRO A 378 -25.92 2.62 -4.48
CA PRO A 378 -26.41 2.04 -3.23
C PRO A 378 -25.80 2.69 -1.99
N SER A 379 -24.49 2.94 -2.02
CA SER A 379 -23.80 3.61 -0.90
C SER A 379 -24.30 5.03 -0.67
N LEU A 380 -24.63 5.77 -1.73
CA LEU A 380 -25.26 7.09 -1.61
C LEU A 380 -26.68 7.01 -1.02
N GLY A 381 -27.46 5.99 -1.39
CA GLY A 381 -28.78 5.73 -0.81
C GLY A 381 -28.72 5.46 0.69
N GLU A 382 -27.81 4.59 1.13
CA GLU A 382 -27.58 4.29 2.56
C GLU A 382 -27.20 5.54 3.37
N LEU A 383 -26.39 6.43 2.78
CA LEU A 383 -26.04 7.71 3.39
C LEU A 383 -27.24 8.64 3.49
N ASN A 384 -28.15 8.58 2.51
CA ASN A 384 -29.35 9.40 2.48
C ASN A 384 -30.38 8.99 3.55
N GLU A 385 -30.54 7.68 3.74
CA GLU A 385 -31.52 7.09 4.65
C GLU A 385 -31.03 7.03 6.10
N SER A 386 -29.72 6.95 6.33
CA SER A 386 -29.16 6.86 7.68
C SER A 386 -29.06 8.22 8.38
N ALA A 387 -29.10 8.21 9.72
CA ALA A 387 -28.83 9.37 10.58
C ALA A 387 -27.44 10.03 10.32
N ARG A 388 -26.60 9.41 9.49
CA ARG A 388 -25.28 9.90 9.06
C ARG A 388 -25.36 11.16 8.22
N LEU A 389 -26.50 11.43 7.58
CA LEU A 389 -26.73 12.73 6.95
C LEU A 389 -26.76 13.87 7.99
N GLY A 390 -27.15 13.55 9.24
CA GLY A 390 -27.01 14.45 10.38
C GLY A 390 -25.55 14.72 10.75
N HIS A 391 -24.68 13.71 10.70
CA HIS A 391 -23.23 13.88 10.88
C HIS A 391 -22.59 14.69 9.74
N LEU A 392 -23.02 14.48 8.49
CA LEU A 392 -22.55 15.29 7.36
C LEU A 392 -22.95 16.77 7.51
N LYS A 393 -24.12 17.07 8.08
CA LYS A 393 -24.52 18.45 8.39
C LYS A 393 -23.60 19.13 9.41
N MET A 394 -22.87 18.38 10.24
CA MET A 394 -21.88 18.94 11.16
C MET A 394 -20.56 19.32 10.46
N HIS A 395 -20.38 18.96 9.19
CA HIS A 395 -19.15 19.15 8.44
C HIS A 395 -19.40 19.80 7.07
N PRO A 396 -19.59 21.13 7.02
CA PRO A 396 -19.97 21.85 5.80
C PRO A 396 -19.05 21.61 4.61
N VAL A 397 -17.74 21.44 4.84
CA VAL A 397 -16.75 21.20 3.79
C VAL A 397 -16.98 19.86 3.08
N VAL A 398 -17.20 18.78 3.82
CA VAL A 398 -17.43 17.44 3.26
C VAL A 398 -18.82 17.36 2.64
N ALA A 399 -19.82 17.98 3.27
CA ALA A 399 -21.16 18.10 2.71
C ALA A 399 -21.15 18.82 1.35
N ALA A 400 -20.40 19.94 1.25
CA ALA A 400 -20.24 20.68 0.01
C ALA A 400 -19.50 19.86 -1.07
N ALA A 401 -18.54 19.02 -0.67
CA ALA A 401 -17.82 18.13 -1.59
C ALA A 401 -18.69 16.97 -2.11
N ILE A 402 -19.57 16.41 -1.28
CA ILE A 402 -20.43 15.26 -1.61
C ILE A 402 -21.68 15.66 -2.38
N LEU A 403 -22.22 16.86 -2.17
CA LEU A 403 -23.49 17.27 -2.77
C LEU A 403 -23.48 17.25 -4.32
N PRO A 404 -22.41 17.69 -5.01
CA PRO A 404 -22.30 17.55 -6.46
C PRO A 404 -22.29 16.08 -6.90
N LEU A 405 -21.61 15.21 -6.15
CA LEU A 405 -21.57 13.77 -6.42
C LEU A 405 -22.96 13.14 -6.29
N LEU A 406 -23.72 13.47 -5.24
CA LEU A 406 -25.11 13.06 -5.06
C LEU A 406 -25.99 13.53 -6.21
N THR A 407 -25.90 14.82 -6.54
CA THR A 407 -26.70 15.41 -7.63
C THR A 407 -26.40 14.76 -8.97
N PHE A 408 -25.12 14.47 -9.25
CA PHE A 408 -24.71 13.78 -10.46
C PHE A 408 -25.21 12.33 -10.50
N ALA A 409 -25.09 11.61 -9.38
CA ALA A 409 -25.60 10.25 -9.25
C ALA A 409 -27.12 10.20 -9.45
N ASP A 410 -27.88 11.10 -8.84
CA ASP A 410 -29.34 11.15 -9.03
C ASP A 410 -29.72 11.39 -10.49
N LYS A 411 -29.08 12.37 -11.15
CA LYS A 411 -29.29 12.65 -12.58
C LYS A 411 -28.96 11.43 -13.44
N ARG A 412 -27.84 10.75 -13.16
CA ARG A 412 -27.43 9.54 -13.88
C ARG A 412 -28.38 8.37 -13.61
N GLY A 413 -28.87 8.22 -12.39
CA GLY A 413 -29.87 7.22 -12.03
C GLY A 413 -31.18 7.42 -12.80
N CYS A 414 -31.69 8.65 -12.86
CA CYS A 414 -32.85 8.98 -13.69
C CYS A 414 -32.60 8.68 -15.17
N ALA A 415 -31.42 9.03 -15.69
CA ALA A 415 -31.05 8.75 -17.08
C ALA A 415 -30.98 7.24 -17.36
N LEU A 416 -30.39 6.44 -16.48
CA LEU A 416 -30.33 4.97 -16.63
C LEU A 416 -31.71 4.32 -16.51
N GLN A 417 -32.55 4.80 -15.61
CA GLN A 417 -33.94 4.34 -15.51
C GLN A 417 -34.73 4.68 -16.79
N TYR A 418 -34.53 5.88 -17.34
CA TYR A 418 -35.11 6.27 -18.61
C TYR A 418 -34.55 5.41 -19.75
N GLU A 419 -33.23 5.19 -19.81
CA GLU A 419 -32.58 4.28 -20.74
C GLU A 419 -33.14 2.86 -20.62
N GLU A 420 -33.40 2.31 -19.44
CA GLU A 420 -34.01 0.99 -19.28
C GLU A 420 -35.47 0.96 -19.75
N GLN A 421 -36.22 2.04 -19.49
CA GLN A 421 -37.57 2.21 -20.03
C GLN A 421 -37.56 2.36 -21.56
N VAL A 422 -36.54 3.00 -22.13
CA VAL A 422 -36.36 3.20 -23.57
C VAL A 422 -35.69 2.00 -24.24
N GLU A 423 -34.86 1.22 -23.56
CA GLU A 423 -34.28 -0.03 -24.07
C GLU A 423 -35.36 -1.09 -24.23
N SER A 424 -36.46 -0.97 -23.48
CA SER A 424 -37.67 -1.73 -23.78
C SER A 424 -38.24 -1.32 -25.14
N LEU A 425 -38.13 -0.05 -25.54
CA LEU A 425 -38.52 0.44 -26.86
C LEU A 425 -37.48 0.00 -27.90
N ARG A 426 -37.90 -0.88 -28.80
CA ARG A 426 -37.13 -1.20 -30.00
C ARG A 426 -37.73 -0.42 -31.17
N VAL A 427 -36.83 0.13 -31.99
CA VAL A 427 -37.19 0.81 -33.24
C VAL A 427 -36.84 -0.12 -34.39
N CYS A 428 -37.73 -0.24 -35.36
CA CYS A 428 -37.46 -1.04 -36.55
C CYS A 428 -36.30 -0.43 -37.35
N GLY A 429 -35.29 -1.22 -37.69
CA GLY A 429 -34.14 -0.80 -38.49
C GLY A 429 -34.53 -0.29 -39.88
N ASN A 430 -35.69 -0.72 -40.38
CA ASN A 430 -36.35 -0.14 -41.56
C ASN A 430 -37.13 1.13 -41.20
N TYR A 431 -36.47 2.09 -40.54
CA TYR A 431 -37.13 3.25 -39.93
C TYR A 431 -37.89 4.12 -40.93
N GLU A 432 -37.35 4.34 -42.14
CA GLU A 432 -37.94 5.24 -43.14
C GLU A 432 -39.33 4.79 -43.59
N GLU A 433 -39.49 3.48 -43.83
CA GLU A 433 -40.72 2.87 -44.35
C GLU A 433 -41.65 2.35 -43.26
N CYS A 434 -41.12 1.84 -42.13
CA CYS A 434 -41.94 1.17 -41.11
C CYS A 434 -42.29 2.06 -39.92
N ARG A 435 -41.32 2.85 -39.41
CA ARG A 435 -41.44 3.71 -38.22
C ARG A 435 -41.99 3.05 -36.94
N LEU A 436 -42.13 1.73 -36.90
CA LEU A 436 -42.65 1.03 -35.73
C LEU A 436 -41.67 1.15 -34.56
N VAL A 437 -42.19 1.65 -33.44
CA VAL A 437 -41.53 1.69 -32.13
C VAL A 437 -42.44 0.91 -31.19
N ASP A 438 -41.97 -0.19 -30.62
CA ASP A 438 -42.76 -1.00 -29.69
C ASP A 438 -41.88 -1.58 -28.57
N ARG A 439 -42.51 -1.80 -27.41
CA ARG A 439 -41.90 -2.33 -26.18
C ARG A 439 -41.75 -3.85 -26.18
N THR A 440 -42.47 -4.54 -27.06
CA THR A 440 -42.59 -6.00 -27.01
C THR A 440 -41.34 -6.70 -27.52
N ASN A 441 -41.05 -7.89 -26.99
CA ASN A 441 -40.06 -8.85 -27.50
C ASN A 441 -40.37 -9.35 -28.94
N SER A 442 -41.27 -8.70 -29.68
CA SER A 442 -41.64 -9.06 -31.05
C SER A 442 -40.54 -8.73 -32.07
N PHE A 443 -39.65 -7.79 -31.73
CA PHE A 443 -38.54 -7.44 -32.61
C PHE A 443 -37.51 -8.56 -32.68
N LYS A 444 -37.10 -8.86 -33.91
CA LYS A 444 -36.05 -9.82 -34.23
C LYS A 444 -34.74 -9.07 -34.44
N ALA A 445 -33.73 -9.40 -33.65
CA ALA A 445 -32.38 -8.87 -33.86
C ALA A 445 -31.79 -9.43 -35.17
N CYS A 446 -30.99 -8.64 -35.86
CA CYS A 446 -30.19 -9.12 -36.97
C CYS A 446 -29.31 -10.28 -36.52
N LYS A 447 -29.39 -11.43 -37.18
CA LYS A 447 -28.65 -12.65 -36.79
C LYS A 447 -27.12 -12.48 -36.82
N ALA A 448 -26.61 -11.51 -37.59
CA ALA A 448 -25.18 -11.30 -37.76
C ALA A 448 -24.61 -10.33 -36.71
N CYS A 449 -25.08 -9.08 -36.67
CA CYS A 449 -24.53 -8.06 -35.76
C CYS A 449 -25.24 -7.95 -34.41
N GLN A 450 -26.47 -8.47 -34.27
CA GLN A 450 -27.33 -8.35 -33.09
C GLN A 450 -27.61 -6.92 -32.59
N SER A 451 -27.13 -5.88 -33.28
CA SER A 451 -27.25 -4.47 -32.90
C SER A 451 -28.47 -3.76 -33.49
N VAL A 452 -29.12 -4.35 -34.49
CA VAL A 452 -30.29 -3.78 -35.18
C VAL A 452 -31.47 -4.72 -35.03
N TYR A 453 -32.65 -4.14 -34.80
CA TYR A 453 -33.88 -4.86 -34.51
C TYR A 453 -34.91 -4.60 -35.61
N TYR A 454 -35.68 -5.62 -36.00
CA TYR A 454 -36.72 -5.51 -37.03
C TYR A 454 -38.03 -6.07 -36.53
N CYS A 455 -39.13 -5.38 -36.80
CA CYS A 455 -40.47 -5.86 -36.46
C CYS A 455 -40.89 -7.09 -37.31
N SER A 456 -40.31 -7.25 -38.50
CA SER A 456 -40.58 -8.36 -39.40
C SER A 456 -39.35 -8.72 -40.27
N PRO A 457 -39.26 -9.97 -40.78
CA PRO A 457 -38.25 -10.36 -41.77
C PRO A 457 -38.30 -9.49 -43.05
N GLU A 458 -39.47 -9.00 -43.43
CA GLU A 458 -39.68 -8.14 -44.60
C GLU A 458 -38.94 -6.80 -44.41
N CYS A 459 -39.10 -6.16 -43.24
CA CYS A 459 -38.36 -4.94 -42.90
C CYS A 459 -36.86 -5.18 -42.88
N GLN A 460 -36.41 -6.33 -42.36
CA GLN A 460 -35.00 -6.70 -42.42
C GLN A 460 -34.48 -6.80 -43.85
N ARG A 461 -35.22 -7.44 -44.78
CA ARG A 461 -34.80 -7.57 -46.19
C ARG A 461 -34.72 -6.21 -46.90
N VAL A 462 -35.65 -5.30 -46.61
CA VAL A 462 -35.66 -3.94 -47.19
C VAL A 462 -34.45 -3.16 -46.71
N ASP A 463 -34.27 -3.03 -45.39
CA ASP A 463 -33.15 -2.29 -44.81
C ASP A 463 -31.80 -2.93 -45.14
N TRP A 464 -31.72 -4.27 -45.23
CA TRP A 464 -30.53 -5.00 -45.68
C TRP A 464 -30.06 -4.57 -47.06
N LYS A 465 -30.99 -4.50 -48.03
CA LYS A 465 -30.67 -4.08 -49.41
C LYS A 465 -30.34 -2.59 -49.49
N ALA A 466 -31.05 -1.75 -48.74
CA ALA A 466 -30.88 -0.30 -48.77
C ALA A 466 -29.55 0.15 -48.14
N ARG A 467 -29.27 -0.30 -46.90
CA ARG A 467 -28.12 0.20 -46.12
C ARG A 467 -27.47 -0.84 -45.21
N HIS A 468 -28.23 -1.67 -44.49
CA HIS A 468 -27.70 -2.51 -43.40
C HIS A 468 -26.58 -3.45 -43.80
N ARG A 469 -26.61 -4.00 -45.02
CA ARG A 469 -25.53 -4.87 -45.52
C ARG A 469 -24.14 -4.23 -45.49
N LYS A 470 -24.03 -2.91 -45.74
CA LYS A 470 -22.74 -2.21 -45.77
C LYS A 470 -22.14 -2.09 -44.37
N TRP A 471 -22.95 -1.73 -43.38
CA TRP A 471 -22.47 -1.47 -42.02
C TRP A 471 -22.43 -2.71 -41.12
N CYS A 472 -23.32 -3.68 -41.35
CA CYS A 472 -23.34 -4.94 -40.60
C CYS A 472 -21.97 -5.64 -40.61
N LYS A 473 -21.22 -5.56 -41.72
CA LYS A 473 -19.88 -6.15 -41.85
C LYS A 473 -18.84 -5.55 -40.91
N PHE A 474 -18.95 -4.26 -40.55
CA PHE A 474 -17.99 -3.61 -39.67
C PHE A 474 -18.25 -3.95 -38.18
N THR A 475 -19.47 -4.33 -37.84
CA THR A 475 -19.87 -4.63 -36.45
C THR A 475 -19.60 -6.09 -36.04
N ILE A 476 -19.30 -6.98 -36.99
CA ILE A 476 -19.02 -8.41 -36.74
C ILE A 476 -17.57 -8.64 -36.27
N GLN A 477 -16.79 -7.58 -36.00
CA GLN A 477 -15.54 -7.79 -35.28
C GLN A 477 -15.86 -8.42 -33.92
N PRO A 478 -15.21 -9.54 -33.55
CA PRO A 478 -15.57 -10.28 -32.36
C PRO A 478 -15.39 -9.38 -31.15
N ALA A 479 -16.51 -8.90 -30.58
CA ALA A 479 -16.48 -8.29 -29.27
C ALA A 479 -15.90 -9.33 -28.30
N PRO A 480 -14.88 -9.00 -27.49
CA PRO A 480 -14.42 -9.90 -26.44
C PRO A 480 -15.64 -10.25 -25.58
N LYS A 481 -15.85 -11.54 -25.34
CA LYS A 481 -17.02 -12.09 -24.65
C LYS A 481 -17.12 -11.52 -23.22
N ALA A 482 -17.73 -10.36 -23.06
CA ALA A 482 -18.09 -9.80 -21.76
C ALA A 482 -19.40 -10.47 -21.32
N SER A 483 -19.34 -11.15 -20.18
CA SER A 483 -20.50 -11.77 -19.53
C SER A 483 -21.53 -10.70 -19.16
N MET A 484 -22.69 -10.68 -19.81
CA MET A 484 -23.85 -9.94 -19.30
C MET A 484 -24.32 -10.61 -18.00
N GLY A 485 -23.98 -9.98 -16.87
CA GLY A 485 -24.44 -10.37 -15.55
C GLY A 485 -25.95 -10.17 -15.36
N LYS A 486 -26.51 -10.91 -14.40
CA LYS A 486 -27.93 -10.98 -14.02
C LYS A 486 -28.60 -9.60 -13.91
N LYS A 487 -29.82 -9.47 -14.44
CA LYS A 487 -30.72 -8.33 -14.21
C LYS A 487 -31.04 -8.21 -12.72
N LEU A 488 -30.61 -7.12 -12.09
CA LEU A 488 -31.05 -6.74 -10.75
C LEU A 488 -32.42 -6.06 -10.84
N HIS A 489 -33.33 -6.41 -9.93
CA HIS A 489 -34.68 -5.87 -9.85
C HIS A 489 -34.68 -4.70 -8.85
N PHE A 490 -34.94 -3.48 -9.32
CA PHE A 490 -35.13 -2.31 -8.45
C PHE A 490 -36.60 -2.20 -8.02
N PRO A 491 -36.91 -2.05 -6.72
CA PRO A 491 -38.27 -1.75 -6.26
C PRO A 491 -38.69 -0.36 -6.74
N ARG A 492 -39.82 -0.27 -7.44
CA ARG A 492 -40.35 0.99 -8.01
C ARG A 492 -40.87 1.99 -6.97
N GLU A 493 -41.04 1.58 -5.72
CA GLU A 493 -41.80 2.33 -4.71
C GLU A 493 -41.01 3.46 -4.03
N ASN A 494 -39.67 3.52 -4.16
CA ASN A 494 -38.85 4.60 -3.57
C ASN A 494 -38.57 5.80 -4.51
N ILE A 495 -38.99 5.73 -5.79
CA ILE A 495 -38.55 6.66 -6.84
C ILE A 495 -39.27 8.03 -6.77
N GLN A 496 -40.55 8.04 -6.41
CA GLN A 496 -41.30 9.29 -6.23
C GLN A 496 -40.82 10.05 -4.98
N GLN A 497 -40.45 9.35 -3.91
CA GLN A 497 -39.94 9.98 -2.69
C GLN A 497 -38.55 10.59 -2.90
N LEU A 498 -37.65 9.92 -3.62
CA LEU A 498 -36.33 10.47 -3.96
C LEU A 498 -36.42 11.71 -4.85
N HIS A 499 -37.29 11.71 -5.87
CA HIS A 499 -37.50 12.90 -6.71
C HIS A 499 -38.06 14.09 -5.92
N ILE A 500 -39.03 13.84 -5.02
CA ILE A 500 -39.58 14.86 -4.12
C ILE A 500 -38.50 15.38 -3.16
N GLN A 501 -37.61 14.51 -2.64
CA GLN A 501 -36.50 14.91 -1.76
C GLN A 501 -35.45 15.75 -2.49
N VAL A 502 -35.13 15.44 -3.76
CA VAL A 502 -34.17 16.23 -4.57
C VAL A 502 -34.72 17.61 -4.90
N VAL A 503 -35.99 17.70 -5.30
CA VAL A 503 -36.65 18.99 -5.56
C VAL A 503 -36.76 19.81 -4.27
N ALA A 504 -37.09 19.19 -3.14
CA ALA A 504 -37.10 19.85 -1.84
C ALA A 504 -35.69 20.33 -1.41
N ARG A 505 -34.62 19.58 -1.74
CA ARG A 505 -33.23 19.97 -1.46
C ARG A 505 -32.74 21.13 -2.31
N GLU A 506 -33.09 21.17 -3.60
CA GLU A 506 -32.81 22.33 -4.45
C GLU A 506 -33.52 23.60 -3.93
N GLN A 507 -34.74 23.45 -3.41
CA GLN A 507 -35.47 24.55 -2.79
C GLN A 507 -34.83 24.99 -1.46
N MET A 508 -34.37 24.05 -0.61
CA MET A 508 -33.66 24.39 0.63
C MET A 508 -32.28 25.03 0.37
N SER A 509 -31.53 24.57 -0.63
CA SER A 509 -30.24 25.17 -1.01
C SER A 509 -30.41 26.60 -1.54
N LYS A 510 -31.51 26.87 -2.27
CA LYS A 510 -31.86 28.24 -2.68
C LYS A 510 -32.24 29.12 -1.49
N ALA A 511 -32.92 28.58 -0.49
CA ALA A 511 -33.30 29.30 0.73
C ALA A 511 -32.12 29.56 1.70
N PHE A 512 -31.05 28.77 1.64
CA PHE A 512 -29.83 29.00 2.44
C PHE A 512 -28.87 30.02 1.81
N ASN A 513 -29.02 30.31 0.52
CA ASN A 513 -28.20 31.27 -0.23
C ASN A 513 -28.89 32.66 -0.37
N THR A 514 -30.02 32.85 0.29
CA THR A 514 -30.75 34.11 0.51
C THR A 514 -30.79 34.41 1.98
#